data_AF-A0AB38UV27-F1
#
_entry.id   AF-A0AB38UV27-F1
#
_cell.length_a   1.000
_cell.length_b   1.000
_cell.length_c   1.000
_cell.angle_alpha   90.00
_cell.angle_beta   90.00
_cell.angle_gamma   90.00
#
_symmetry.space_group_name_H-M   'P 1'
#
loop_
_entity.id
_entity.type
_entity.pdbx_description
1 polymer ?
#
loop_
_entity_poly.entity_id
_entity_poly.type
_entity_poly.pdbx_seq_one_letter_code
_entity_poly.pdbx_strand_id
1 'polypeptide(L)'
;MPQSLLCVDNPWDKRLHRVTYGGPLPGVRPIAMPDPFGLLLDDGTRCLLRNGGAWGGRDDGYVGVYGCGAPDANLAVLWLPSQGAGTCIDRSAPVWTVKVGQLGTPTDHFPAPQTRAVATVWFAGN
;
A
#
# COMPACT_ATOMS: atom_id res chain seq x y z
N MET A 1 20.60 20.59 -17.33
CA MET A 1 20.20 19.32 -17.96
C MET A 1 18.92 18.87 -17.27
N PRO A 2 17.86 18.44 -17.99
CA PRO A 2 16.68 17.87 -17.33
C PRO A 2 17.12 16.66 -16.51
N GLN A 3 16.79 16.64 -15.23
CA GLN A 3 17.00 15.46 -14.41
C GLN A 3 15.89 14.46 -14.76
N SER A 4 16.20 13.16 -14.69
CA SER A 4 15.18 12.14 -14.90
C SER A 4 14.90 11.42 -13.60
N LEU A 5 13.63 11.12 -13.37
CA LEU A 5 13.12 10.33 -12.27
C LEU A 5 12.86 8.91 -12.76
N LEU A 6 13.03 7.94 -11.86
CA LEU A 6 12.65 6.55 -12.08
C LEU A 6 11.47 6.23 -11.16
N CYS A 7 10.35 5.86 -11.76
CA CYS A 7 9.12 5.49 -11.07
C CYS A 7 8.92 3.98 -11.16
N VAL A 8 8.56 3.35 -10.04
CA VAL A 8 8.12 1.95 -9.99
C VAL A 8 6.60 1.94 -10.04
N ASP A 9 6.02 1.18 -10.97
CA ASP A 9 4.57 0.94 -11.01
C ASP A 9 4.21 -0.35 -10.25
N ASN A 10 4.98 -1.41 -10.49
CA ASN A 10 4.76 -2.75 -9.95
C ASN A 10 6.12 -3.42 -9.67
N PRO A 11 6.42 -3.84 -8.43
CA PRO A 11 7.74 -4.37 -8.08
C PRO A 11 7.97 -5.78 -8.66
N TRP A 12 6.91 -6.53 -8.96
CA TRP A 12 7.01 -7.87 -9.53
C TRP A 12 7.42 -7.86 -11.00
N ASP A 13 7.13 -6.79 -11.73
CA ASP A 13 7.52 -6.63 -13.14
C ASP A 13 9.00 -6.27 -13.31
N LYS A 14 9.67 -5.84 -12.23
CA LYS A 14 11.08 -5.43 -12.20
C LYS A 14 11.42 -4.41 -13.29
N ARG A 15 10.54 -3.43 -13.47
CA ARG A 15 10.67 -2.34 -14.46
C ARG A 15 10.59 -0.99 -13.79
N LEU A 16 11.28 -0.02 -14.39
CA LEU A 16 11.25 1.38 -13.99
C LEU A 16 10.80 2.23 -15.17
N HIS A 17 9.84 3.11 -14.93
CA HIS A 17 9.42 4.12 -15.89
C HIS A 17 10.27 5.39 -15.70
N ARG A 18 10.87 5.89 -16.78
CA ARG A 18 11.67 7.12 -16.74
C ARG A 18 10.80 8.32 -17.08
N VAL A 19 10.76 9.30 -16.17
CA VAL A 19 10.03 10.57 -16.36
C VAL A 19 11.03 11.72 -16.41
N THR A 20 10.82 12.66 -17.33
CA THR A 20 11.64 13.88 -17.43
C THR A 20 11.13 14.93 -16.45
N TYR A 21 12.03 15.51 -15.65
CA TYR A 21 11.72 16.57 -14.70
C TYR A 21 12.60 17.80 -14.97
N GLY A 22 11.97 18.96 -15.08
CA GLY A 22 12.64 20.22 -15.44
C GLY A 22 13.16 21.04 -14.25
N GLY A 23 12.78 20.68 -13.02
CA GLY A 23 13.12 21.45 -11.82
C GLY A 23 14.20 20.79 -10.95
N PRO A 24 14.69 21.50 -9.92
CA PRO A 24 15.46 20.88 -8.85
C PRO A 24 14.53 20.06 -7.94
N LEU A 25 14.97 18.87 -7.53
CA LEU A 25 14.27 18.11 -6.50
C LEU A 25 14.75 18.58 -5.12
N PRO A 26 13.85 18.79 -4.15
CA PRO A 26 14.27 19.05 -2.79
C PRO A 26 15.00 17.80 -2.24
N GLY A 27 16.06 18.02 -1.46
CA GLY A 27 16.66 16.94 -0.69
C GLY A 27 15.65 16.40 0.32
N VAL A 28 15.46 15.09 0.34
CA VAL A 28 14.59 14.41 1.31
C VAL A 28 15.43 13.61 2.28
N ARG A 29 14.98 13.51 3.54
CA ARG A 29 15.57 12.59 4.51
C ARG A 29 14.81 11.27 4.46
N PRO A 30 15.50 10.12 4.43
CA PRO A 30 14.85 8.83 4.59
C PRO A 30 14.03 8.79 5.88
N ILE A 31 12.83 8.25 5.80
CA ILE A 31 12.00 7.98 6.97
C ILE A 31 12.59 6.76 7.67
N ALA A 32 12.70 6.80 9.00
CA ALA A 32 13.32 5.72 9.79
C ALA A 32 12.61 4.37 9.62
N MET A 33 11.29 4.40 9.45
CA MET A 33 10.47 3.22 9.22
C MET A 33 9.58 3.48 7.99
N PRO A 34 10.09 3.23 6.77
CA PRO A 34 9.26 3.37 5.58
C PRO A 34 8.15 2.32 5.56
N ASP A 35 7.03 2.66 4.93
CA ASP A 35 6.06 1.66 4.52
C ASP A 35 6.57 0.97 3.24
N PRO A 36 6.42 -0.37 3.13
CA PRO A 36 6.72 -1.09 1.92
C PRO A 36 5.94 -0.54 0.72
N PHE A 37 6.56 -0.54 -0.45
CA PHE A 37 5.90 -0.28 -1.72
C PHE A 37 4.93 -1.41 -2.12
N GLY A 38 5.24 -2.65 -1.75
CA GLY A 38 4.41 -3.81 -2.06
C GLY A 38 4.49 -4.91 -1.00
N LEU A 39 3.40 -5.66 -0.87
CA LEU A 39 3.24 -6.78 0.05
C LEU A 39 2.83 -8.03 -0.72
N LEU A 40 3.43 -9.17 -0.40
CA LEU A 40 2.93 -10.50 -0.75
C LEU A 40 2.39 -11.14 0.52
N LEU A 41 1.11 -11.52 0.52
CA LEU A 41 0.47 -12.18 1.65
C LEU A 41 0.72 -13.69 1.63
N ASP A 42 0.44 -14.34 2.76
CA ASP A 42 0.54 -15.79 2.96
C ASP A 42 -0.30 -16.63 1.96
N ASP A 43 -1.43 -16.11 1.51
CA ASP A 43 -2.28 -16.72 0.48
C ASP A 43 -1.85 -16.41 -0.96
N GLY A 44 -0.71 -15.74 -1.15
CA GLY A 44 -0.17 -15.37 -2.45
C GLY A 44 -0.75 -14.07 -3.02
N THR A 45 -1.67 -13.41 -2.31
CA THR A 45 -2.23 -12.12 -2.71
C THR A 45 -1.15 -11.05 -2.76
N ARG A 46 -1.07 -10.34 -3.88
CA ARG A 46 -0.17 -9.20 -4.08
C ARG A 46 -0.91 -7.91 -3.79
N CYS A 47 -0.32 -7.05 -2.97
CA CYS A 47 -0.86 -5.75 -2.63
C CYS A 47 0.15 -4.63 -2.91
N LEU A 48 -0.31 -3.53 -3.51
CA LEU A 48 0.49 -2.36 -3.85
C LEU A 48 0.08 -1.15 -3.02
N LEU A 49 1.07 -0.39 -2.54
CA LEU A 49 0.82 0.84 -1.81
C LEU A 49 0.00 1.80 -2.68
N ARG A 50 -1.01 2.41 -2.07
CA ARG A 50 -1.90 3.34 -2.76
C ARG A 50 -1.15 4.52 -3.38
N ASN A 51 -1.15 4.60 -4.70
CA ASN A 51 -0.61 5.71 -5.48
C ASN A 51 -1.72 6.34 -6.34
N GLY A 52 -2.38 7.38 -5.81
CA GLY A 52 -3.45 8.10 -6.52
C GLY A 52 -4.77 7.31 -6.69
N GLY A 53 -5.66 7.82 -7.54
CA GLY A 53 -6.95 7.23 -7.85
C GLY A 53 -8.08 7.51 -6.85
N ALA A 54 -9.33 7.37 -7.32
CA ALA A 54 -10.50 7.35 -6.47
C ALA A 54 -10.65 5.95 -5.85
N TRP A 55 -10.82 5.88 -4.54
CA TRP A 55 -10.96 4.62 -3.80
C TRP A 55 -12.33 4.57 -3.15
N GLY A 56 -12.86 3.35 -3.02
CA GLY A 56 -14.07 3.09 -2.27
C GLY A 56 -13.91 3.35 -0.77
N GLY A 57 -15.03 3.25 -0.07
CA GLY A 57 -15.12 3.37 1.38
C GLY A 57 -15.79 2.16 2.01
N ARG A 58 -16.04 2.29 3.31
CA ARG A 58 -16.79 1.36 4.15
C ARG A 58 -17.48 2.16 5.25
N ASP A 59 -18.62 1.68 5.74
CA ASP A 59 -19.40 2.34 6.79
C ASP A 59 -18.77 2.22 8.20
N ASP A 60 -17.80 1.33 8.37
CA ASP A 60 -17.12 1.00 9.62
C ASP A 60 -15.84 1.83 9.88
N GLY A 61 -15.57 2.82 9.03
CA GLY A 61 -14.46 3.77 9.17
C GLY A 61 -13.09 3.25 8.74
N TYR A 62 -12.99 1.99 8.29
CA TYR A 62 -11.74 1.49 7.68
C TYR A 62 -11.49 2.16 6.33
N VAL A 63 -10.21 2.45 6.06
CA VAL A 63 -9.73 3.03 4.79
C VAL A 63 -8.70 2.12 4.13
N GLY A 64 -8.69 2.09 2.80
CA GLY A 64 -7.69 1.34 2.03
C GLY A 64 -6.32 2.03 2.00
N VAL A 65 -5.27 1.25 2.31
CA VAL A 65 -3.85 1.68 2.27
C VAL A 65 -3.10 0.97 1.14
N TYR A 66 -3.37 -0.33 0.92
CA TYR A 66 -2.84 -1.08 -0.23
C TYR A 66 -3.98 -1.68 -1.03
N GLY A 67 -3.84 -1.73 -2.35
CA GLY A 67 -4.80 -2.35 -3.26
C GLY A 67 -4.31 -3.74 -3.59
N CYS A 68 -5.15 -4.75 -3.45
CA CYS A 68 -4.78 -6.15 -3.46
C CYS A 68 -5.47 -6.92 -4.59
N GLY A 69 -4.76 -7.89 -5.17
CA GLY A 69 -5.31 -8.78 -6.19
C GLY A 69 -5.49 -8.10 -7.54
N ALA A 70 -6.57 -8.47 -8.25
CA ALA A 70 -6.91 -7.87 -9.53
C ALA A 70 -7.43 -6.43 -9.34
N PRO A 71 -7.23 -5.52 -10.32
CA PRO A 71 -7.62 -4.11 -10.19
C PRO A 71 -9.10 -3.84 -9.84
N ASP A 72 -10.00 -4.76 -10.20
CA ASP A 72 -11.45 -4.70 -9.99
C ASP A 72 -11.93 -5.49 -8.76
N ALA A 73 -11.02 -6.18 -8.06
CA ALA A 73 -11.36 -7.04 -6.92
C ALA A 73 -11.80 -6.26 -5.68
N ASN A 74 -11.61 -4.94 -5.65
CA ASN A 74 -11.84 -4.02 -4.52
C ASN A 74 -11.27 -4.50 -3.17
N LEU A 75 -10.30 -5.42 -3.21
CA LEU A 75 -9.66 -5.95 -2.03
C LEU A 75 -8.55 -5.00 -1.60
N ALA A 76 -8.45 -4.71 -0.31
CA ALA A 76 -7.47 -3.79 0.21
C ALA A 76 -6.88 -4.26 1.55
N VAL A 77 -5.65 -3.83 1.82
CA VAL A 77 -5.16 -3.72 3.20
C VAL A 77 -5.79 -2.49 3.81
N LEU A 78 -6.39 -2.65 4.98
CA LEU A 78 -7.21 -1.67 5.66
C LEU A 78 -6.51 -1.09 6.88
N TRP A 79 -6.78 0.19 7.14
CA TRP A 79 -6.39 0.89 8.36
C TRP A 79 -7.60 1.57 8.99
N LEU A 80 -7.62 1.65 10.31
CA LEU A 80 -8.66 2.38 11.03
C LEU A 80 -8.08 3.70 11.57
N PRO A 81 -8.37 4.86 10.95
CA PRO A 81 -7.75 6.13 11.34
C PRO A 81 -7.99 6.54 12.80
N SER A 82 -9.09 6.09 13.41
CA SER A 82 -9.39 6.36 14.81
C SER A 82 -8.42 5.69 15.80
N GLN A 83 -7.59 4.74 15.34
CA GLN A 83 -6.51 4.15 16.14
C GLN A 83 -5.27 5.08 16.25
N GLY A 84 -5.26 6.22 15.55
CA GLY A 84 -4.20 7.22 15.61
C GLY A 84 -3.20 7.14 14.46
N ALA A 85 -2.09 7.87 14.61
CA ALA A 85 -0.99 7.81 13.64
C ALA A 85 -0.26 6.45 13.74
N GLY A 86 -0.08 5.78 12.62
CA GLY A 86 0.52 4.45 12.58
C GLY A 86 0.62 3.89 11.17
N THR A 87 1.07 2.65 11.08
CA THR A 87 1.10 1.87 9.84
C THR A 87 0.00 0.80 9.91
N CYS A 88 -0.59 0.46 8.77
CA CYS A 88 -1.57 -0.63 8.67
C CYS A 88 -0.93 -2.03 8.80
N ILE A 89 0.38 -2.09 8.98
CA ILE A 89 1.18 -3.30 9.14
C ILE A 89 1.57 -3.42 10.61
N ASP A 90 1.06 -4.44 11.28
CA ASP A 90 1.52 -4.80 12.62
C ASP A 90 2.88 -5.50 12.51
N ARG A 91 3.92 -4.86 13.06
CA ARG A 91 5.31 -5.34 13.07
C ARG A 91 5.77 -5.74 14.49
N SER A 92 4.85 -5.90 15.44
CA SER A 92 5.16 -6.20 16.84
C SER A 92 5.71 -7.61 17.08
N ALA A 93 5.50 -8.52 16.12
CA ALA A 93 5.97 -9.90 16.14
C ALA A 93 6.91 -10.21 14.95
N PRO A 94 7.69 -11.31 14.99
CA PRO A 94 8.57 -11.70 13.88
C PRO A 94 7.85 -11.90 12.55
N VAL A 95 6.58 -12.34 12.59
CA VAL A 95 5.72 -12.43 11.42
C VAL A 95 4.80 -11.20 11.43
N TRP A 96 4.98 -10.33 10.45
CA TRP A 96 4.15 -9.13 10.31
C TRP A 96 2.75 -9.50 9.84
N THR A 97 1.75 -8.72 10.26
CA THR A 97 0.36 -8.96 9.84
C THR A 97 -0.31 -7.68 9.35
N VAL A 98 -1.36 -7.87 8.55
CA VAL A 98 -2.21 -6.79 8.03
C VAL A 98 -3.68 -7.18 8.16
N LYS A 99 -4.55 -6.17 8.16
CA LYS A 99 -6.00 -6.36 8.06
C LYS A 99 -6.42 -6.24 6.60
N VAL A 100 -7.14 -7.22 6.07
CA VAL A 100 -7.54 -7.30 4.67
C VAL A 100 -9.05 -7.39 4.55
N GLY A 101 -9.64 -6.62 3.64
CA GLY A 101 -11.08 -6.62 3.40
C GLY A 101 -11.46 -5.89 2.12
N GLN A 102 -12.75 -5.92 1.80
CA GLN A 102 -13.32 -5.29 0.61
C GLN A 102 -13.57 -3.79 0.81
N LEU A 103 -13.49 -3.02 -0.27
CA LEU A 103 -13.96 -1.64 -0.34
C LEU A 103 -15.18 -1.58 -1.26
N GLY A 104 -16.09 -0.64 -0.99
CA GLY A 104 -17.28 -0.42 -1.78
C GLY A 104 -17.63 1.06 -1.82
N THR A 105 -18.92 1.38 -1.78
CA THR A 105 -19.37 2.74 -1.48
C THR A 105 -19.15 3.06 0.00
N PRO A 106 -19.04 4.35 0.39
CA PRO A 106 -18.89 4.72 1.79
C PRO A 106 -20.02 4.26 2.72
N THR A 107 -21.18 3.87 2.16
CA THR A 107 -22.34 3.36 2.91
C THR A 107 -22.43 1.84 2.91
N ASP A 108 -21.53 1.15 2.20
CA ASP A 108 -21.54 -0.31 2.14
C ASP A 108 -21.02 -0.91 3.44
N HIS A 109 -21.78 -1.88 3.96
CA HIS A 109 -21.40 -2.68 5.11
C HIS A 109 -20.74 -3.98 4.66
N PHE A 110 -19.65 -4.34 5.31
CA PHE A 110 -18.87 -5.54 4.99
C PHE A 110 -18.49 -6.28 6.28
N PRO A 111 -18.14 -7.59 6.18
CA PRO A 111 -17.58 -8.32 7.30
C PRO A 111 -16.31 -7.67 7.86
N ALA A 112 -16.00 -8.01 9.11
CA ALA A 112 -14.78 -7.57 9.77
C ALA A 112 -13.52 -7.96 8.95
N PRO A 113 -12.50 -7.10 8.89
CA PRO A 113 -11.27 -7.39 8.16
C PRO A 113 -10.57 -8.66 8.66
N GLN A 114 -10.11 -9.47 7.74
CA GLN A 114 -9.35 -10.68 8.04
C GLN A 114 -7.90 -10.33 8.34
N THR A 115 -7.29 -11.03 9.30
CA THR A 115 -5.86 -10.88 9.55
C THR A 115 -5.10 -11.81 8.60
N ARG A 116 -4.07 -11.29 7.94
CA ARG A 116 -3.20 -12.05 7.03
C ARG A 116 -1.75 -11.83 7.38
N ALA A 117 -0.94 -12.87 7.28
CA ALA A 117 0.50 -12.75 7.45
C ALA A 117 1.14 -12.17 6.18
N VAL A 118 2.19 -11.39 6.37
CA VAL A 118 3.00 -10.84 5.27
C VAL A 118 4.16 -11.80 5.01
N ALA A 119 4.17 -12.41 3.82
CA ALA A 119 5.21 -13.35 3.39
C ALA A 119 6.41 -12.65 2.75
N THR A 120 6.19 -11.56 2.00
CA THR A 120 7.29 -10.76 1.42
C THR A 120 6.92 -9.30 1.39
N VAL A 121 7.91 -8.44 1.61
CA VAL A 121 7.80 -6.99 1.51
C VAL A 121 8.77 -6.46 0.47
N TRP A 122 8.34 -5.44 -0.27
CA TRP A 122 9.16 -4.72 -1.25
C TRP A 122 9.29 -3.28 -0.79
N PHE A 123 10.50 -2.80 -0.58
CA PHE A 123 10.76 -1.39 -0.25
C PHE A 123 11.24 -0.64 -1.48
N ALA A 124 10.88 0.64 -1.60
CA ALA A 124 11.53 1.55 -2.52
C ALA A 124 12.93 1.89 -1.95
N GLY A 125 13.95 1.21 -2.46
CA GLY A 125 15.34 1.38 -2.05
C GLY A 125 16.21 2.00 -3.15
N ASN A 126 17.35 2.51 -2.73
CA ASN A 126 18.50 2.83 -3.58
C ASN A 126 19.69 2.03 -3.05
#